data_AF-A0A6B9TH32-F1
#
_entry.id   AF-A0A6B9TH32-F1
#
_cell.length_a   1.000
_cell.length_b   1.000
_cell.length_c   1.000
_cell.angle_alpha   90.00
_cell.angle_beta   90.00
_cell.angle_gamma   90.00
#
_symmetry.space_group_name_H-M   'P 1'
#
loop_
_entity.id
_entity.type
_entity.pdbx_description
1 polymer ?
#
loop_
_entity_poly.entity_id
_entity_poly.type
_entity_poly.pdbx_seq_one_letter_code
_entity_poly.pdbx_strand_id
1 'polypeptide(L)'
;MDSKYFSVFLAVWTVAFLIAGSVPYLRFKLIAGLIIFLLISGFAKRSPKKEALYLAAILYPPAELALKFSVNLMDPVAVNMAEHFIAGALVALAASAAFEGALEKLDRWDGLAFTVSVAVLFCLLYELTGYAVYYEPSAILYSDTMRDLSMNIAGAVMAASIITWYDSISGD
;
A
#
# COMPACT_ATOMS: atom_id res chain seq x y z
N MET A 1 -12.54 10.46 8.43
CA MET A 1 -12.44 11.03 7.06
C MET A 1 -13.38 12.20 6.97
N ASP A 2 -12.96 13.33 6.37
CA ASP A 2 -13.87 14.47 6.19
C ASP A 2 -15.03 14.10 5.28
N SER A 3 -16.21 14.69 5.52
CA SER A 3 -17.45 14.40 4.78
C SER A 3 -17.27 14.48 3.25
N LYS A 4 -16.44 15.42 2.78
CA LYS A 4 -16.12 15.60 1.35
C LYS A 4 -15.46 14.36 0.71
N TYR A 5 -14.56 13.69 1.42
CA TYR A 5 -13.84 12.51 0.91
C TYR A 5 -14.65 11.24 1.13
N PHE A 6 -15.48 11.20 2.18
CA PHE A 6 -16.22 10.00 2.56
C PHE A 6 -17.20 9.54 1.47
N SER A 7 -17.94 10.46 0.85
CA SER A 7 -18.88 10.11 -0.23
C SER A 7 -18.16 9.56 -1.46
N VAL A 8 -17.02 10.16 -1.83
CA VAL A 8 -16.19 9.70 -2.96
C VAL A 8 -15.58 8.34 -2.66
N PHE A 9 -15.02 8.18 -1.47
CA PHE A 9 -14.51 6.91 -0.97
C PHE A 9 -15.58 5.81 -1.06
N LEU A 10 -16.76 6.05 -0.51
CA LEU A 10 -17.85 5.07 -0.50
C LEU A 10 -18.27 4.69 -1.93
N ALA A 11 -18.40 5.67 -2.82
CA ALA A 11 -18.75 5.43 -4.22
C ALA A 11 -17.68 4.58 -4.93
N VAL A 12 -16.40 4.95 -4.83
CA VAL A 12 -15.30 4.25 -5.49
C VAL A 12 -15.17 2.81 -4.99
N TRP A 13 -15.22 2.61 -3.67
CA TRP A 13 -15.12 1.29 -3.07
C TRP A 13 -16.31 0.41 -3.44
N THR A 14 -17.53 0.96 -3.45
CA THR A 14 -18.73 0.22 -3.88
C THR A 14 -18.61 -0.21 -5.34
N VAL A 15 -18.24 0.70 -6.23
CA VAL A 15 -18.05 0.39 -7.67
C VAL A 15 -16.96 -0.65 -7.85
N ALA A 16 -15.83 -0.52 -7.16
CA ALA A 16 -14.74 -1.47 -7.26
C ALA A 16 -15.14 -2.87 -6.78
N PHE A 17 -15.91 -2.98 -5.69
CA PHE A 17 -16.45 -4.26 -5.22
C PHE A 17 -17.43 -4.91 -6.19
N LEU A 18 -18.27 -4.11 -6.86
CA LEU A 18 -19.18 -4.59 -7.89
C LEU A 18 -18.42 -5.13 -9.11
N ILE A 19 -17.41 -4.40 -9.59
CA ILE A 19 -16.57 -4.80 -10.72
C ILE A 19 -15.72 -6.03 -10.38
N ALA A 20 -15.13 -6.07 -9.18
CA ALA A 20 -14.41 -7.23 -8.66
C ALA A 20 -15.34 -8.44 -8.40
N GLY A 21 -16.64 -8.30 -8.66
CA GLY A 21 -17.68 -9.27 -8.38
C GLY A 21 -17.41 -10.68 -8.91
N SER A 22 -16.72 -10.75 -10.06
CA SER A 22 -16.39 -11.97 -10.78
C SER A 22 -14.99 -12.53 -10.48
N VAL A 23 -14.17 -11.86 -9.65
CA VAL A 23 -12.76 -12.23 -9.39
C VAL A 23 -12.52 -12.36 -7.87
N PRO A 24 -12.63 -13.58 -7.29
CA PRO A 24 -12.57 -13.80 -5.84
C PRO A 24 -11.30 -13.25 -5.15
N TYR A 25 -10.14 -13.41 -5.78
CA TYR A 25 -8.87 -12.91 -5.26
C TYR A 25 -8.83 -11.37 -5.17
N LEU A 26 -9.40 -10.67 -6.15
CA LEU A 26 -9.46 -9.22 -6.17
C LEU A 26 -10.36 -8.68 -5.04
N ARG A 27 -11.46 -9.36 -4.74
CA ARG A 27 -12.30 -9.02 -3.58
C ARG A 27 -11.54 -9.14 -2.26
N PHE A 28 -10.73 -10.18 -2.10
CA PHE A 28 -9.91 -10.35 -0.91
C PHE A 28 -8.90 -9.21 -0.75
N LYS A 29 -8.21 -8.82 -1.83
CA LYS A 29 -7.30 -7.66 -1.84
C LYS A 29 -7.97 -6.36 -1.46
N LEU A 30 -9.15 -6.09 -2.02
CA LEU A 30 -9.94 -4.91 -1.66
C LEU A 30 -10.33 -4.96 -0.18
N ILE A 31 -10.88 -6.07 0.33
CA ILE A 31 -11.27 -6.18 1.75
C ILE A 31 -10.07 -5.97 2.67
N ALA A 32 -8.93 -6.61 2.39
CA ALA A 32 -7.71 -6.46 3.17
C ALA A 32 -7.25 -4.99 3.20
N GLY A 33 -7.21 -4.33 2.04
CA GLY A 33 -6.88 -2.90 1.94
C GLY A 33 -7.86 -2.02 2.70
N LEU A 34 -9.16 -2.33 2.67
CA LEU A 34 -10.20 -1.60 3.40
C LEU A 34 -10.00 -1.72 4.91
N ILE A 35 -9.75 -2.93 5.40
CA ILE A 35 -9.53 -3.19 6.83
C ILE A 35 -8.29 -2.42 7.32
N ILE A 36 -7.17 -2.52 6.59
CA ILE A 36 -5.94 -1.80 6.93
C ILE A 36 -6.19 -0.29 6.97
N PHE A 37 -6.88 0.24 5.95
CA PHE A 37 -7.22 1.65 5.91
C PHE A 37 -8.08 2.09 7.11
N LEU A 38 -9.13 1.33 7.45
CA LEU A 38 -10.00 1.64 8.57
C LEU A 38 -9.23 1.62 9.90
N LEU A 39 -8.38 0.60 10.10
CA LEU A 39 -7.52 0.52 11.29
C LEU A 39 -6.62 1.75 11.40
N ILE A 40 -5.84 2.06 10.36
CA ILE A 40 -4.86 3.15 10.38
C ILE A 40 -5.56 4.51 10.51
N SER A 41 -6.67 4.72 9.80
CA SER A 41 -7.42 5.98 9.84
C SER A 41 -7.95 6.32 11.24
N GLY A 42 -8.19 5.29 12.08
CA GLY A 42 -8.56 5.42 13.49
C GLY A 42 -7.42 5.90 14.39
N PHE A 43 -6.16 5.58 14.06
CA PHE A 43 -4.98 5.97 14.83
C PHE A 43 -4.27 7.22 14.32
N ALA A 44 -4.42 7.55 13.03
CA ALA A 44 -3.73 8.69 12.43
C ALA A 44 -4.18 10.03 13.03
N LYS A 45 -3.24 10.91 13.38
CA LYS A 45 -3.54 12.30 13.78
C LYS A 45 -4.03 13.10 12.58
N ARG A 46 -4.69 14.24 12.80
CA ARG A 46 -5.06 15.14 11.69
C ARG A 46 -3.79 15.82 11.17
N SER A 47 -3.24 15.30 10.07
CA SER A 47 -2.00 15.75 9.45
C SER A 47 -2.10 15.65 7.92
N PRO A 48 -1.19 16.32 7.16
CA PRO A 48 -1.09 16.14 5.72
C PRO A 48 -0.91 14.67 5.31
N LYS A 49 -0.23 13.88 6.16
CA LYS A 49 -0.05 12.42 5.98
C LYS A 49 -1.39 11.67 6.02
N LYS A 50 -2.31 12.07 6.91
CA LYS A 50 -3.67 11.51 6.97
C LYS A 50 -4.51 11.88 5.75
N GLU A 51 -4.34 13.08 5.20
CA GLU A 51 -5.00 13.45 3.94
C GLU A 51 -4.45 12.65 2.75
N ALA A 52 -3.13 12.50 2.66
CA ALA A 52 -2.48 11.65 1.66
C ALA A 52 -2.98 10.19 1.76
N LEU A 53 -3.12 9.67 2.99
CA LEU A 53 -3.70 8.34 3.22
C LEU A 53 -5.15 8.23 2.70
N TYR A 54 -5.98 9.26 2.88
CA TYR A 54 -7.35 9.26 2.35
C TYR A 54 -7.38 9.25 0.82
N LEU A 55 -6.54 10.08 0.18
CA LEU A 55 -6.43 10.11 -1.28
C LEU A 55 -5.92 8.77 -1.81
N ALA A 56 -4.91 8.19 -1.18
CA ALA A 56 -4.39 6.88 -1.50
C ALA A 56 -5.49 5.79 -1.40
N ALA A 57 -6.30 5.82 -0.34
CA ALA A 57 -7.39 4.87 -0.17
C ALA A 57 -8.52 5.03 -1.20
N ILE A 58 -8.75 6.25 -1.71
CA ILE A 58 -9.69 6.50 -2.81
C ILE A 58 -9.11 6.02 -4.14
N LEU A 59 -7.82 6.25 -4.39
CA LEU A 59 -7.18 5.93 -5.66
C LEU A 59 -6.75 4.46 -5.79
N TYR A 60 -6.58 3.74 -4.68
CA TYR A 60 -6.13 2.35 -4.68
C TYR A 60 -7.07 1.41 -5.46
N PRO A 61 -8.40 1.35 -5.19
CA PRO A 61 -9.27 0.44 -5.93
C PRO A 61 -9.26 0.63 -7.46
N PRO A 62 -9.37 1.87 -8.02
CA PRO A 62 -9.31 2.04 -9.46
C PRO A 62 -7.91 1.78 -10.04
N ALA A 63 -6.83 2.06 -9.30
CA ALA A 63 -5.47 1.74 -9.74
C ALA A 63 -5.25 0.22 -9.83
N GLU A 64 -5.68 -0.53 -8.81
CA GLU A 64 -5.63 -1.99 -8.77
C GLU A 64 -6.43 -2.59 -9.93
N LEU A 65 -7.67 -2.11 -10.16
CA LEU A 65 -8.49 -2.54 -11.29
C LEU A 65 -7.80 -2.26 -12.63
N ALA A 66 -7.28 -1.04 -12.81
CA ALA A 66 -6.60 -0.66 -14.06
C ALA A 66 -5.38 -1.55 -14.35
N LEU A 67 -4.57 -1.85 -13.32
CA LEU A 67 -3.44 -2.77 -13.44
C LEU A 67 -3.90 -4.19 -13.79
N LYS A 68 -4.94 -4.71 -13.14
CA LYS A 68 -5.42 -6.06 -13.46
C LYS A 68 -6.00 -6.16 -14.87
N PHE A 69 -6.65 -5.11 -15.37
CA PHE A 69 -7.14 -5.09 -16.74
C PHE A 69 -6.02 -4.90 -17.78
N SER A 70 -4.88 -4.30 -17.41
CA SER A 70 -3.75 -4.10 -18.33
C SER A 70 -2.92 -5.35 -18.59
N VAL A 71 -3.13 -6.45 -17.84
CA VAL A 71 -2.44 -7.74 -18.07
C VAL A 71 -2.63 -8.27 -19.51
N ASN A 72 -3.74 -7.93 -20.16
CA ASN A 72 -3.97 -8.32 -21.57
C ASN A 72 -3.28 -7.40 -22.59
N LEU A 73 -2.68 -6.30 -22.14
CA LEU A 73 -2.08 -5.25 -22.97
C LEU A 73 -0.58 -5.09 -22.71
N MET A 74 -0.07 -5.61 -21.59
CA MET A 74 1.30 -5.46 -21.11
C MET A 74 1.84 -6.80 -20.63
N ASP A 75 3.16 -6.89 -20.51
CA ASP A 75 3.83 -8.07 -19.95
C ASP A 75 3.32 -8.37 -18.52
N PRO A 76 2.84 -9.58 -18.21
CA PRO A 76 2.29 -9.92 -16.90
C PRO A 76 3.28 -9.74 -15.75
N VAL A 77 4.58 -9.96 -16.01
CA VAL A 77 5.62 -9.76 -15.00
C VAL A 77 5.77 -8.26 -14.68
N ALA A 78 5.77 -7.40 -15.70
CA ALA A 78 5.79 -5.95 -15.50
C ALA A 78 4.57 -5.44 -14.72
N VAL A 79 3.37 -5.98 -14.97
CA VAL A 79 2.16 -5.63 -14.21
C VAL A 79 2.30 -6.06 -12.74
N ASN A 80 2.78 -7.27 -12.47
CA ASN A 80 3.01 -7.76 -11.11
C ASN A 80 4.04 -6.87 -10.38
N MET A 81 5.14 -6.53 -11.05
CA MET A 81 6.16 -5.64 -10.48
C MET A 81 5.61 -4.25 -10.15
N ALA A 82 4.76 -3.68 -11.01
CA ALA A 82 4.12 -2.39 -10.76
C ALA A 82 3.15 -2.46 -9.57
N GLU A 83 2.41 -3.55 -9.43
CA GLU A 83 1.49 -3.78 -8.32
C GLU A 83 2.23 -3.84 -6.97
N HIS A 84 3.31 -4.61 -6.87
CA HIS A 84 4.12 -4.67 -5.65
C HIS A 84 4.84 -3.34 -5.37
N PHE A 85 5.27 -2.62 -6.40
CA PHE A 85 5.79 -1.26 -6.23
C PHE A 85 4.77 -0.33 -5.58
N ILE A 86 3.54 -0.32 -6.10
CA ILE A 86 2.44 0.49 -5.54
C ILE A 86 2.11 0.02 -4.12
N ALA A 87 2.06 -1.29 -3.86
CA ALA A 87 1.81 -1.83 -2.54
C ALA A 87 2.85 -1.33 -1.52
N GLY A 88 4.15 -1.43 -1.84
CA GLY A 88 5.23 -0.91 -1.00
C GLY A 88 5.08 0.57 -0.70
N ALA A 89 4.77 1.39 -1.71
CA ALA A 89 4.57 2.83 -1.55
C ALA A 89 3.36 3.15 -0.64
N LEU A 90 2.24 2.45 -0.83
CA LEU A 90 1.02 2.62 -0.05
C LEU A 90 1.21 2.21 1.41
N VAL A 91 1.89 1.09 1.65
CA VAL A 91 2.17 0.62 3.01
C VAL A 91 3.13 1.57 3.72
N ALA A 92 4.14 2.12 3.05
CA ALA A 92 5.02 3.13 3.64
C ALA A 92 4.28 4.43 4.02
N LEU A 93 3.34 4.88 3.18
CA LEU A 93 2.46 6.00 3.51
C LEU A 93 1.58 5.69 4.73
N ALA A 94 0.98 4.49 4.74
CA ALA A 94 0.17 4.01 5.86
C ALA A 94 0.97 3.94 7.16
N ALA A 95 2.19 3.40 7.12
CA ALA A 95 3.10 3.34 8.25
C ALA A 95 3.48 4.74 8.74
N SER A 96 3.79 5.65 7.82
CA SER A 96 4.10 7.05 8.16
C SER A 96 2.97 7.75 8.90
N ALA A 97 1.72 7.51 8.48
CA ALA A 97 0.54 8.06 9.14
C ALA A 97 0.22 7.36 10.48
N ALA A 98 0.40 6.03 10.55
CA ALA A 98 0.11 5.25 11.76
C ALA A 98 1.10 5.54 12.90
N PHE A 99 2.39 5.71 12.56
CA PHE A 99 3.48 5.89 13.52
C PHE A 99 3.97 7.33 13.62
N GLU A 100 3.19 8.31 13.14
CA GLU A 100 3.57 9.72 13.08
C GLU A 100 4.16 10.23 14.41
N GLY A 101 3.51 9.97 15.54
CA GLY A 101 4.02 10.41 16.86
C GLY A 101 5.29 9.71 17.35
N ALA A 102 5.63 8.53 16.81
CA ALA A 102 6.92 7.89 17.07
C ALA A 102 7.99 8.45 16.13
N LEU A 103 7.65 8.68 14.86
CA LEU A 103 8.53 9.25 13.84
C LEU A 103 8.96 10.68 14.18
N GLU A 104 8.08 11.49 14.78
CA GLU A 104 8.39 12.85 15.30
C GLU A 104 9.59 12.86 16.28
N LYS A 105 9.92 11.72 16.91
CA LYS A 105 11.01 11.61 17.90
C LYS A 105 12.31 11.08 17.32
N LEU A 106 12.29 10.63 16.07
CA LEU A 106 13.45 10.08 15.38
C LEU A 106 14.08 11.17 14.51
N ASP A 107 15.37 11.06 14.26
CA ASP A 107 15.96 11.88 13.21
C ASP A 107 15.45 11.44 11.83
N ARG A 108 15.73 12.28 10.83
CA ARG A 108 15.27 12.10 9.46
C ARG A 108 15.60 10.73 8.88
N TRP A 109 16.81 10.23 9.10
CA TRP A 109 17.30 8.99 8.51
C TRP A 109 16.78 7.78 9.27
N ASP A 110 16.70 7.87 10.59
CA ASP A 110 16.09 6.86 11.44
C ASP A 110 14.59 6.71 11.16
N GLY A 111 13.87 7.82 10.98
CA GLY A 111 12.46 7.80 10.60
C GLY A 111 12.21 7.17 9.23
N LEU A 112 13.07 7.47 8.25
CA LEU A 112 13.03 6.86 6.92
C LEU A 112 13.30 5.35 7.01
N ALA A 113 14.37 4.95 7.69
CA ALA A 113 14.74 3.55 7.86
C ALA A 113 13.64 2.76 8.60
N PHE A 114 13.05 3.34 9.63
CA PHE A 114 11.92 2.76 10.35
C PHE A 114 10.72 2.55 9.42
N THR A 115 10.33 3.59 8.67
CA THR A 115 9.17 3.54 7.77
C THR A 115 9.35 2.46 6.70
N VAL A 116 10.52 2.42 6.06
CA VAL A 116 10.84 1.40 5.05
C VAL A 116 10.83 0.01 5.66
N SER A 117 11.46 -0.18 6.83
CA SER A 117 11.53 -1.49 7.49
C SER A 117 10.15 -2.02 7.86
N VAL A 118 9.29 -1.16 8.41
CA VAL A 118 7.90 -1.51 8.74
C VAL A 118 7.12 -1.85 7.46
N ALA A 119 7.24 -1.05 6.40
CA ALA A 119 6.53 -1.31 5.16
C ALA A 119 6.93 -2.65 4.53
N VAL A 120 8.23 -2.91 4.46
CA VAL A 120 8.77 -4.17 3.94
C VAL A 120 8.33 -5.37 4.78
N LEU A 121 8.30 -5.23 6.12
CA LEU A 121 7.80 -6.27 7.00
C LEU A 121 6.34 -6.60 6.71
N PHE A 122 5.46 -5.60 6.59
CA PHE A 122 4.04 -5.82 6.26
C PHE A 122 3.86 -6.46 4.88
N CYS A 123 4.59 -5.98 3.87
CA CYS A 123 4.59 -6.58 2.54
C CYS A 123 5.05 -8.05 2.59
N LEU A 124 6.13 -8.34 3.31
CA LEU A 124 6.64 -9.71 3.46
C LEU A 124 5.62 -10.62 4.16
N LEU A 125 4.99 -10.14 5.24
CA LEU A 125 3.95 -10.90 5.95
C LEU A 125 2.74 -11.19 5.06
N TYR A 126 2.36 -10.23 4.21
CA TYR A 126 1.32 -10.42 3.21
C TYR A 126 1.69 -11.52 2.19
N GLU A 127 2.90 -11.46 1.62
CA GLU A 127 3.38 -12.48 0.68
C GLU A 127 3.45 -13.87 1.32
N LEU A 128 3.99 -13.97 2.54
CA LEU A 128 4.11 -15.22 3.28
C LEU A 128 2.73 -15.81 3.64
N THR A 129 1.75 -14.97 3.92
CA THR A 129 0.37 -15.41 4.15
C THR A 129 -0.24 -15.96 2.86
N GLY A 130 -0.04 -15.26 1.73
CA GLY A 130 -0.46 -15.75 0.42
C GLY A 130 0.17 -17.09 0.07
N TYR A 131 1.49 -17.22 0.31
CA TYR A 131 2.23 -18.46 0.15
C TYR A 131 1.64 -19.61 0.98
N ALA A 132 1.43 -19.39 2.28
CA ALA A 132 0.95 -20.43 3.19
C ALA A 132 -0.49 -20.89 2.88
N VAL A 133 -1.30 -20.02 2.26
CA VAL A 133 -2.72 -20.32 1.98
C VAL A 133 -2.94 -20.91 0.60
N TYR A 134 -2.17 -20.49 -0.41
CA TYR A 134 -2.52 -20.75 -1.82
C TYR A 134 -1.49 -21.55 -2.63
N TYR A 135 -0.26 -21.77 -2.13
CA TYR A 135 0.80 -22.33 -2.96
C TYR A 135 1.62 -23.44 -2.28
N GLU A 136 2.11 -24.37 -3.10
CA GLU A 136 3.10 -25.34 -2.65
C GLU A 136 4.52 -24.75 -2.70
N PRO A 137 5.38 -25.06 -1.71
CA PRO A 137 6.77 -24.63 -1.68
C PRO A 137 7.55 -24.99 -2.96
N SER A 138 8.12 -24.01 -3.65
CA SER A 138 9.01 -24.24 -4.80
C SER A 138 10.06 -23.14 -4.99
N ALA A 139 11.15 -23.47 -5.69
CA ALA A 139 12.23 -22.53 -5.99
C ALA A 139 11.79 -21.40 -6.94
N ILE A 140 10.86 -21.67 -7.85
CA ILE A 140 10.27 -20.67 -8.75
C ILE A 140 9.48 -19.65 -7.93
N LEU A 141 8.65 -20.15 -7.01
CA LEU A 141 7.85 -19.31 -6.12
C LEU A 141 8.72 -18.45 -5.20
N TYR A 142 9.84 -18.99 -4.69
CA TYR A 142 10.81 -18.19 -3.95
C TYR A 142 11.40 -17.05 -4.78
N SER A 143 11.77 -17.31 -6.03
CA SER A 143 12.30 -16.29 -6.94
C SER A 143 11.27 -15.21 -7.24
N ASP A 144 10.01 -15.58 -7.44
CA ASP A 144 8.91 -14.63 -7.66
C ASP A 144 8.68 -13.78 -6.42
N THR A 145 8.60 -14.38 -5.23
CA THR A 145 8.48 -13.64 -3.96
C THR A 145 9.63 -12.67 -3.74
N MET A 146 10.87 -13.06 -4.08
CA MET A 146 12.02 -12.15 -3.94
C MET A 146 11.96 -10.97 -4.90
N ARG A 147 11.46 -11.18 -6.14
CA ARG A 147 11.22 -10.09 -7.08
C ARG A 147 10.14 -9.15 -6.57
N ASP A 148 9.04 -9.70 -6.07
CA ASP A 148 7.90 -8.95 -5.56
C ASP A 148 8.28 -8.15 -4.31
N LEU A 149 9.05 -8.76 -3.39
CA LEU A 149 9.63 -8.07 -2.24
C LEU A 149 10.59 -6.95 -2.66
N SER A 150 11.40 -7.16 -3.68
CA SER A 150 12.31 -6.10 -4.19
C SER A 150 11.53 -4.89 -4.70
N MET A 151 10.40 -5.11 -5.37
CA MET A 151 9.53 -4.02 -5.82
C MET A 151 8.80 -3.34 -4.66
N ASN A 152 8.34 -4.10 -3.66
CA ASN A 152 7.80 -3.55 -2.42
C ASN A 152 8.83 -2.64 -1.72
N ILE A 153 10.10 -3.06 -1.64
CA ILE A 153 11.19 -2.26 -1.07
C ILE A 153 11.37 -0.97 -1.88
N ALA A 154 11.46 -1.05 -3.21
CA ALA A 154 11.65 0.11 -4.07
C ALA A 154 10.51 1.13 -3.91
N GLY A 155 9.26 0.67 -3.88
CA GLY A 155 8.09 1.51 -3.64
C GLY A 155 8.11 2.16 -2.26
N ALA A 156 8.44 1.39 -1.22
CA ALA A 156 8.52 1.88 0.15
C ALA A 156 9.61 2.94 0.31
N VAL A 157 10.80 2.72 -0.25
CA VAL A 157 11.91 3.69 -0.23
C VAL A 157 11.52 4.98 -0.95
N MET A 158 10.91 4.88 -2.13
CA MET A 158 10.46 6.07 -2.86
C MET A 158 9.45 6.88 -2.04
N ALA A 159 8.39 6.23 -1.55
CA ALA A 159 7.35 6.91 -0.78
C ALA A 159 7.89 7.51 0.52
N ALA A 160 8.68 6.75 1.29
CA ALA A 160 9.30 7.25 2.51
C ALA A 160 10.21 8.44 2.21
N SER A 161 11.02 8.39 1.14
CA SER A 161 11.90 9.51 0.75
C SER A 161 11.10 10.78 0.41
N ILE A 162 9.98 10.65 -0.30
CA ILE A 162 9.10 11.78 -0.64
C ILE A 162 8.48 12.37 0.64
N ILE A 163 7.97 11.52 1.54
CA ILE A 163 7.37 11.95 2.81
C ILE A 163 8.41 12.67 3.67
N THR A 164 9.58 12.06 3.85
CA THR A 164 10.70 12.63 4.61
C THR A 164 11.19 13.95 4.00
N TRP A 165 11.24 14.06 2.67
CA TRP A 165 11.57 15.32 2.01
C TRP A 165 10.49 16.38 2.24
N TYR A 166 9.22 16.02 2.11
CA TYR A 166 8.08 16.91 2.37
C TYR A 166 8.13 17.46 3.80
N ASP A 167 8.32 16.60 4.79
CA ASP A 167 8.45 17.01 6.20
C ASP A 167 9.59 18.03 6.39
N SER A 168 10.73 17.84 5.69
CA SER A 168 11.88 18.74 5.81
C SER A 168 11.67 20.14 5.23
N ILE A 169 10.73 20.30 4.30
CA ILE A 169 10.42 21.60 3.68
C ILE A 169 9.19 22.28 4.29
N SER A 170 8.32 21.52 4.98
CA SER A 170 7.12 22.06 5.63
C SER A 170 7.40 22.74 6.97
N GLY A 171 8.61 22.58 7.53
CA GLY A 171 9.06 23.35 8.69
C GLY A 171 8.40 22.99 10.02
N ASP A 172 8.07 21.70 10.20
CA ASP A 172 7.84 21.09 11.51
C ASP A 172 9.15 20.55 12.08
#